data_AF-A0A8X6Y6I4-F1
#
_entry.id   AF-A0A8X6Y6I4-F1
#
_cell.length_a   1.000
_cell.length_b   1.000
_cell.length_c   1.000
_cell.angle_alpha   90.00
_cell.angle_beta   90.00
_cell.angle_gamma   90.00
#
_symmetry.space_group_name_H-M   'P 1'
#
loop_
_entity.id
_entity.type
_entity.pdbx_description
1 polymer ?
#
loop_
_entity_poly.entity_id
_entity_poly.type
_entity_poly.pdbx_seq_one_letter_code
_entity_poly.pdbx_strand_id
1 'polypeptide(L)'
;MEIKRWYDSHRCIVRDDNLDLQNKLNWFSFGIIDRLQTARNFIQDENMNIRERFHLACVYYFEDDVQMFWRNMSTADRFYARRRLPRTRSLELWLQSLHRNLPLNWEEISVNERPHFFRSNALGMRRYFANLRGTEMRYRCIYFALETGNAHHFDLYSCLRLLHIGELNAMFNRLPKAKFYELFQIFLQWPFQIIFLDVVNDFHQHINEVVFRGLVIFILYDKLEMGWKDYPYVNLFQCFWNLLSAKFEKCVMNDKLHVLVKYVLKSSKDFDITEYLNLKNE
;
A
#
# COMPACT_ATOMS: atom_id res chain seq x y z
N MET A 1 -8.91 12.13 1.14
CA MET A 1 -8.81 10.76 0.57
C MET A 1 -8.29 9.74 1.59
N GLU A 2 -7.21 10.03 2.32
CA GLU A 2 -6.61 9.07 3.26
C GLU A 2 -7.55 8.62 4.40
N ILE A 3 -8.31 9.56 4.99
CA ILE A 3 -9.34 9.23 5.99
C ILE A 3 -10.35 8.22 5.45
N LYS A 4 -10.84 8.44 4.22
CA LYS A 4 -11.80 7.54 3.56
C LYS A 4 -11.19 6.15 3.35
N ARG A 5 -9.94 6.05 2.89
CA ARG A 5 -9.25 4.76 2.72
C ARG A 5 -9.11 4.02 4.05
N TRP A 6 -8.74 4.74 5.12
CA TRP A 6 -8.68 4.17 6.45
C TRP A 6 -10.08 3.69 6.87
N TYR A 7 -11.12 4.51 6.72
CA TYR A 7 -12.49 4.12 7.05
C TYR A 7 -12.95 2.89 6.27
N ASP A 8 -12.77 2.86 4.95
CA ASP A 8 -13.14 1.72 4.11
C ASP A 8 -12.44 0.43 4.53
N SER A 9 -11.18 0.52 4.96
CA SER A 9 -10.41 -0.63 5.48
C SER A 9 -10.93 -1.15 6.82
N HIS A 10 -11.59 -0.30 7.62
CA HIS A 10 -12.02 -0.61 8.99
C HIS A 10 -13.54 -0.55 9.17
N ARG A 11 -14.32 -0.38 8.09
CA ARG A 11 -15.77 -0.25 8.11
C ARG A 11 -16.47 -1.44 8.77
N CYS A 12 -15.81 -2.59 8.79
CA CYS A 12 -16.34 -3.80 9.42
C CYS A 12 -16.15 -3.82 10.96
N ILE A 13 -15.24 -2.99 11.48
CA ILE A 13 -14.86 -2.86 12.90
C ILE A 13 -15.46 -1.59 13.51
N VAL A 14 -15.31 -0.46 12.82
CA VAL A 14 -15.78 0.85 13.25
C VAL A 14 -17.14 1.08 12.60
N ARG A 15 -18.21 0.70 13.32
CA ARG A 15 -19.59 0.76 12.83
C ARG A 15 -20.34 2.03 13.24
N ASP A 16 -19.77 2.81 14.14
CA ASP A 16 -20.43 3.98 14.70
C ASP A 16 -20.17 5.22 13.84
N ASP A 17 -21.23 5.77 13.24
CA ASP A 17 -21.19 7.02 12.50
C ASP A 17 -20.84 8.23 13.42
N ASN A 18 -20.89 8.04 14.75
CA ASN A 18 -20.54 9.06 15.75
C ASN A 18 -19.07 9.01 16.22
N LEU A 19 -18.25 8.10 15.71
CA LEU A 19 -16.83 8.12 16.07
C LEU A 19 -16.19 9.37 15.48
N ASP A 20 -15.77 10.27 16.37
CA ASP A 20 -14.92 11.41 16.02
C ASP A 20 -13.55 10.90 15.56
N LEU A 21 -13.50 10.47 14.30
CA LEU A 21 -12.30 9.97 13.66
C LEU A 21 -11.24 11.08 13.65
N GLN A 22 -11.63 12.33 13.43
CA GLN A 22 -10.67 13.42 13.25
C GLN A 22 -9.77 13.59 14.47
N ASN A 23 -10.32 13.48 15.68
CA ASN A 23 -9.55 13.62 16.91
C ASN A 23 -8.78 12.35 17.33
N LYS A 24 -9.01 11.21 16.67
CA LYS A 24 -8.35 9.92 17.00
C LYS A 24 -7.30 9.48 15.98
N LEU A 25 -7.31 10.07 14.78
CA LEU A 25 -6.32 9.78 13.75
C LEU A 25 -4.96 10.39 14.12
N ASN A 26 -3.92 9.55 14.07
CA ASN A 26 -2.55 10.02 14.12
C ASN A 26 -2.02 10.16 12.70
N TRP A 27 -1.16 11.16 12.49
CA TRP A 27 -0.62 11.49 11.19
C TRP A 27 0.90 11.52 11.23
N PHE A 28 1.54 10.96 10.22
CA PHE A 28 2.93 11.26 9.94
C PHE A 28 3.07 12.71 9.46
N SER A 29 4.26 13.30 9.64
CA SER A 29 4.57 14.67 9.20
C SER A 29 4.35 14.90 7.70
N PHE A 30 4.44 13.84 6.90
CA PHE A 30 4.19 13.85 5.46
C PHE A 30 2.73 13.55 5.08
N GLY A 31 1.77 13.67 6.02
CA GLY A 31 0.34 13.70 5.68
C GLY A 31 -0.33 12.36 5.37
N ILE A 32 0.27 11.23 5.81
CA ILE A 32 -0.39 9.92 5.82
C ILE A 32 -0.82 9.58 7.25
N ILE A 33 -1.94 8.87 7.40
CA ILE A 33 -2.37 8.35 8.69
C ILE A 33 -1.36 7.32 9.19
N ASP A 34 -0.79 7.54 10.38
CA ASP A 34 -0.07 6.49 11.10
C ASP A 34 -1.09 5.46 11.58
N ARG A 35 -1.33 4.45 10.73
CA ARG A 35 -2.34 3.43 10.97
C ARG A 35 -2.08 2.68 12.28
N LEU A 36 -0.81 2.38 12.60
CA LEU A 36 -0.44 1.64 13.81
C LEU A 36 -0.76 2.47 15.05
N GLN A 37 -0.29 3.71 15.11
CA GLN A 37 -0.55 4.57 16.26
C GLN A 37 -2.03 4.93 16.38
N THR A 38 -2.70 5.16 15.25
CA THR A 38 -4.15 5.36 15.20
C THR A 38 -4.88 4.16 15.82
N ALA A 39 -4.60 2.94 15.38
CA ALA A 39 -5.23 1.75 15.95
C ALA A 39 -4.91 1.56 17.42
N ARG A 40 -3.69 1.90 17.87
CA ARG A 40 -3.34 1.92 19.30
C ARG A 40 -4.24 2.88 20.09
N ASN A 41 -4.49 4.08 19.57
CA ASN A 41 -5.39 5.02 20.24
C ASN A 41 -6.83 4.48 20.30
N PHE A 42 -7.32 3.84 19.23
CA PHE A 42 -8.65 3.21 19.24
C PHE A 42 -8.75 2.04 20.22
N ILE A 43 -7.75 1.15 20.28
CA ILE A 43 -7.80 0.04 21.26
C ILE A 43 -7.60 0.52 22.69
N GLN A 44 -7.12 1.74 22.95
CA GLN A 44 -6.97 2.28 24.30
C GLN A 44 -8.22 3.03 24.76
N ASP A 45 -9.10 3.40 23.84
CA ASP A 45 -10.34 4.09 24.16
C ASP A 45 -11.34 3.17 24.88
N GLU A 46 -11.61 3.49 26.14
CA GLU A 46 -12.56 2.73 26.97
C GLU A 46 -14.02 2.89 26.55
N ASN A 47 -14.34 3.92 25.75
CA ASN A 47 -15.68 4.08 25.18
C ASN A 47 -15.94 3.08 24.05
N MET A 48 -14.89 2.51 23.45
CA MET A 48 -15.01 1.51 22.39
C MET A 48 -15.34 0.14 22.97
N ASN A 49 -16.28 -0.57 22.35
CA ASN A 49 -16.71 -1.88 22.83
C ASN A 49 -15.51 -2.86 22.82
N ILE A 50 -15.35 -3.65 23.89
CA ILE A 50 -14.28 -4.65 24.02
C ILE A 50 -14.19 -5.61 22.81
N ARG A 51 -15.32 -5.93 22.15
CA ARG A 51 -15.37 -6.76 20.95
C ARG A 51 -14.69 -6.09 19.75
N GLU A 52 -14.88 -4.79 19.60
CA GLU A 52 -14.30 -4.00 18.50
C GLU A 52 -12.82 -3.74 18.77
N ARG A 53 -12.45 -3.43 20.03
CA ARG A 53 -11.06 -3.33 20.47
C ARG A 53 -10.31 -4.65 20.25
N PHE A 54 -10.92 -5.78 20.60
CA PHE A 54 -10.38 -7.12 20.32
C PHE A 54 -10.21 -7.37 18.82
N HIS A 55 -11.20 -7.03 17.99
CA HIS A 55 -11.10 -7.22 16.55
C HIS A 55 -10.00 -6.35 15.94
N LEU A 56 -9.90 -5.08 16.36
CA LEU A 56 -8.86 -4.17 15.91
C LEU A 56 -7.46 -4.66 16.34
N ALA A 57 -7.31 -5.11 17.58
CA ALA A 57 -6.08 -5.73 18.07
C ALA A 57 -5.70 -6.98 17.24
N CYS A 58 -6.67 -7.80 16.86
CA CYS A 58 -6.45 -8.94 15.96
C CYS A 58 -5.93 -8.51 14.57
N VAL A 59 -6.57 -7.50 13.96
CA VAL A 59 -6.18 -6.97 12.64
C VAL A 59 -4.78 -6.34 12.70
N TYR A 60 -4.46 -5.61 13.77
CA TYR A 60 -3.16 -4.96 13.91
C TYR A 60 -2.09 -5.85 14.56
N TYR A 61 -2.44 -7.10 14.88
CA TYR A 61 -1.58 -8.08 15.54
C TYR A 61 -0.98 -7.60 16.87
N PHE A 62 -1.73 -6.82 17.65
CA PHE A 62 -1.30 -6.41 18.98
C PHE A 62 -1.45 -7.57 19.96
N GLU A 63 -0.48 -8.47 19.98
CA GLU A 63 -0.52 -9.76 20.69
C GLU A 63 -0.92 -9.65 22.17
N ASP A 64 -0.27 -8.76 22.91
CA ASP A 64 -0.56 -8.54 24.33
C ASP A 64 -2.00 -8.07 24.53
N ASP A 65 -2.45 -7.13 23.71
CA ASP A 65 -3.82 -6.61 23.74
C ASP A 65 -4.85 -7.68 23.34
N VAL A 66 -4.55 -8.52 22.34
CA VAL A 66 -5.41 -9.64 21.95
C VAL A 66 -5.62 -10.59 23.12
N GLN A 67 -4.55 -10.97 23.80
CA GLN A 67 -4.60 -11.86 24.97
C GLN A 67 -5.36 -11.23 26.13
N MET A 68 -5.06 -9.96 26.43
CA MET A 68 -5.73 -9.18 27.48
C MET A 68 -7.24 -9.09 27.22
N PHE A 69 -7.64 -8.62 26.04
CA PHE A 69 -9.06 -8.50 25.70
C PHE A 69 -9.75 -9.86 25.72
N TRP A 70 -9.14 -10.90 25.16
CA TRP A 70 -9.74 -12.24 25.18
C TRP A 70 -10.03 -12.73 26.60
N ARG A 71 -9.08 -12.54 27.54
CA ARG A 71 -9.25 -12.91 28.96
C ARG A 71 -10.37 -12.12 29.63
N ASN A 72 -10.48 -10.83 29.31
CA ASN A 72 -11.47 -9.93 29.93
C ASN A 72 -12.87 -10.01 29.29
N MET A 73 -12.99 -10.58 28.09
CA MET A 73 -14.29 -10.78 27.43
C MET A 73 -15.16 -11.83 28.14
N SER A 74 -16.45 -11.54 28.26
CA SER A 74 -17.44 -12.50 28.77
C SER A 74 -17.62 -13.69 27.82
N THR A 75 -18.25 -14.77 28.31
CA THR A 75 -18.61 -15.92 27.46
C THR A 75 -19.46 -15.51 26.25
N ALA A 76 -20.40 -14.57 26.44
CA ALA A 76 -21.24 -14.04 25.37
C ALA A 76 -20.41 -13.25 24.33
N ASP A 77 -19.46 -12.45 24.79
CA ASP A 77 -18.57 -11.68 23.89
C ASP A 77 -17.66 -12.61 23.08
N ARG A 78 -17.08 -13.64 23.71
CA ARG A 78 -16.26 -14.64 23.00
C ARG A 78 -17.09 -15.44 22.00
N PHE A 79 -18.33 -15.78 22.34
CA PHE A 79 -19.26 -16.43 21.41
C PHE A 79 -19.57 -15.52 20.22
N TYR A 80 -19.83 -14.23 20.47
CA TYR A 80 -20.04 -13.23 19.43
C TYR A 80 -18.80 -13.10 18.54
N ALA A 81 -17.60 -12.96 19.12
CA ALA A 81 -16.35 -12.88 18.37
C ALA A 81 -16.14 -14.07 17.44
N ARG A 82 -16.48 -15.28 17.91
CA ARG A 82 -16.38 -16.51 17.13
C ARG A 82 -17.44 -16.66 16.04
N ARG A 83 -18.58 -15.97 16.09
CA ARG A 83 -19.72 -16.25 15.20
C ARG A 83 -20.19 -15.06 14.37
N ARG A 84 -19.94 -13.83 14.83
CA ARG A 84 -20.59 -12.62 14.35
C ARG A 84 -19.63 -11.50 13.94
N LEU A 85 -18.39 -11.50 14.46
CA LEU A 85 -17.39 -10.56 13.94
C LEU A 85 -17.09 -10.86 12.46
N PRO A 86 -16.84 -9.83 11.64
CA PRO A 86 -16.39 -10.02 10.27
C PRO A 86 -15.18 -10.95 10.24
N ARG A 87 -15.26 -11.99 9.43
CA ARG A 87 -14.19 -12.99 9.30
C ARG A 87 -13.03 -12.40 8.52
N THR A 88 -12.14 -11.72 9.22
CA THR A 88 -10.80 -11.43 8.72
C THR A 88 -9.92 -12.64 8.99
N ARG A 89 -9.00 -12.94 8.07
CA ARG A 89 -8.09 -14.07 8.26
C ARG A 89 -7.20 -13.89 9.50
N SER A 90 -6.81 -12.65 9.81
CA SER A 90 -6.11 -12.31 11.06
C SER A 90 -6.92 -12.71 12.30
N LEU A 91 -8.22 -12.41 12.34
CA LEU A 91 -9.10 -12.85 13.42
C LEU A 91 -9.17 -14.37 13.50
N GLU A 92 -9.26 -15.08 12.37
CA GLU A 92 -9.30 -16.55 12.36
C GLU A 92 -8.03 -17.17 12.94
N LEU A 93 -6.85 -16.66 12.57
CA LEU A 93 -5.58 -17.14 13.15
C LEU A 93 -5.55 -16.93 14.66
N TRP A 94 -5.93 -15.73 15.12
CA TRP A 94 -5.97 -15.44 16.55
C TRP A 94 -6.96 -16.35 17.27
N LEU A 95 -8.16 -16.57 16.73
CA LEU A 95 -9.14 -17.48 17.33
C LEU A 95 -8.63 -18.93 17.41
N GLN A 96 -7.88 -19.41 16.41
CA GLN A 96 -7.26 -20.73 16.43
C GLN A 96 -6.15 -20.82 17.50
N SER A 97 -5.27 -19.81 17.56
CA SER A 97 -4.19 -19.72 18.56
C SER A 97 -4.74 -19.64 19.98
N LEU A 98 -5.73 -18.77 20.22
CA LEU A 98 -6.41 -18.62 21.51
C LEU A 98 -7.18 -19.88 21.92
N HIS A 99 -7.72 -20.63 20.96
CA HIS A 99 -8.36 -21.91 21.25
C HIS A 99 -7.35 -22.98 21.69
N ARG A 100 -6.16 -22.99 21.08
CA ARG A 100 -5.06 -23.91 21.43
C ARG A 100 -4.25 -23.45 22.66
N ASN A 101 -4.46 -22.22 23.11
CA ASN A 101 -3.65 -21.56 24.15
C ASN A 101 -2.16 -21.55 23.81
N LEU A 102 -1.85 -21.29 22.53
CA LEU A 102 -0.48 -21.20 22.00
C LEU A 102 -0.23 -19.82 21.40
N PRO A 103 1.01 -19.30 21.45
CA PRO A 103 1.35 -18.06 20.72
C PRO A 103 1.16 -18.25 19.21
N LEU A 104 1.03 -17.14 18.47
CA LEU A 104 1.01 -17.23 17.02
C LEU A 104 2.37 -17.70 16.51
N ASN A 105 2.37 -18.84 15.82
CA ASN A 105 3.56 -19.35 15.16
C ASN A 105 3.69 -18.72 13.76
N TRP A 106 4.46 -17.63 13.67
CA TRP A 106 4.71 -16.94 12.41
C TRP A 106 5.39 -17.81 11.35
N GLU A 107 6.20 -18.79 11.76
CA GLU A 107 6.84 -19.72 10.83
C GLU A 107 5.79 -20.67 10.22
N GLU A 108 4.91 -21.24 11.05
CA GLU A 108 3.80 -22.08 10.58
C GLU A 108 2.85 -21.30 9.66
N ILE A 109 2.50 -20.07 10.04
CA ILE A 109 1.71 -19.16 9.21
C ILE A 109 2.43 -18.93 7.87
N SER A 110 3.76 -18.75 7.89
CA SER A 110 4.50 -18.48 6.66
C SER A 110 4.60 -19.64 5.68
N VAL A 111 4.56 -20.87 6.20
CA VAL A 111 4.61 -22.09 5.41
C VAL A 111 3.21 -22.43 4.86
N ASN A 112 2.18 -22.26 5.69
CA ASN A 112 0.83 -22.76 5.40
C ASN A 112 -0.07 -21.72 4.74
N GLU A 113 0.12 -20.42 5.02
CA GLU A 113 -0.70 -19.38 4.44
C GLU A 113 -0.14 -18.94 3.09
N ARG A 114 -1.01 -18.96 2.07
CA ARG A 114 -0.68 -18.29 0.81
C ARG A 114 -0.63 -16.79 1.08
N PRO A 115 0.32 -16.02 0.52
CA PRO A 115 0.39 -14.57 0.70
C PRO A 115 -0.87 -13.79 0.25
N HIS A 116 -1.86 -14.42 -0.42
CA HIS A 116 -3.24 -13.92 -0.50
C HIS A 116 -3.87 -13.61 0.88
N PHE A 117 -3.30 -14.15 1.94
CA PHE A 117 -3.61 -13.87 3.34
C PHE A 117 -3.59 -12.37 3.68
N PHE A 118 -2.70 -11.60 3.06
CA PHE A 118 -2.53 -10.17 3.36
C PHE A 118 -3.42 -9.24 2.53
N ARG A 119 -4.25 -9.81 1.65
CA ARG A 119 -5.04 -9.08 0.66
C ARG A 119 -6.02 -8.07 1.28
N SER A 120 -6.42 -8.27 2.54
CA SER A 120 -7.35 -7.40 3.28
C SER A 120 -6.73 -6.75 4.52
N ASN A 121 -5.44 -6.98 4.79
CA ASN A 121 -4.78 -6.48 5.98
C ASN A 121 -3.33 -6.10 5.66
N ALA A 122 -3.18 -4.89 5.12
CA ALA A 122 -1.90 -4.41 4.65
C ALA A 122 -0.85 -4.28 5.78
N LEU A 123 -1.26 -4.07 7.03
CA LEU A 123 -0.36 -4.09 8.19
C LEU A 123 0.04 -5.50 8.61
N GLY A 124 -0.85 -6.47 8.41
CA GLY A 124 -0.50 -7.88 8.51
C GLY A 124 0.68 -8.22 7.61
N MET A 125 0.72 -7.65 6.40
CA MET A 125 1.84 -7.85 5.47
C MET A 125 3.14 -7.36 6.08
N ARG A 126 3.17 -6.13 6.60
CA ARG A 126 4.38 -5.53 7.17
C ARG A 126 4.93 -6.34 8.35
N ARG A 127 4.05 -6.73 9.28
CA ARG A 127 4.48 -7.51 10.46
C ARG A 127 4.92 -8.92 10.08
N TYR A 128 4.19 -9.57 9.18
CA TYR A 128 4.58 -10.85 8.65
C TYR A 128 5.94 -10.78 7.95
N PHE A 129 6.11 -9.80 7.06
CA PHE A 129 7.34 -9.61 6.29
C PHE A 129 8.57 -9.42 7.20
N ALA A 130 8.42 -8.66 8.29
CA ALA A 130 9.48 -8.48 9.28
C ALA A 130 9.89 -9.80 9.97
N ASN A 131 8.97 -10.75 10.12
CA ASN A 131 9.22 -12.06 10.72
C ASN A 131 9.66 -13.13 9.71
N LEU A 132 9.61 -12.85 8.39
CA LEU A 132 10.07 -13.79 7.37
C LEU A 132 11.59 -13.95 7.42
N ARG A 133 12.01 -15.21 7.55
CA ARG A 133 13.41 -15.63 7.42
C ARG A 133 13.71 -15.99 5.98
N GLY A 134 14.79 -15.41 5.45
CA GLY A 134 15.32 -15.71 4.14
C GLY A 134 14.69 -14.91 2.98
N THR A 135 15.53 -14.64 1.98
CA THR A 135 15.20 -13.82 0.83
C THR A 135 14.09 -14.43 -0.04
N GLU A 136 13.94 -15.75 -0.08
CA GLU A 136 12.93 -16.44 -0.87
C GLU A 136 11.50 -16.13 -0.41
N MET A 137 11.25 -16.19 0.89
CA MET A 137 9.90 -15.95 1.42
C MET A 137 9.53 -14.47 1.30
N ARG A 138 10.50 -13.57 1.53
CA ARG A 138 10.31 -12.13 1.32
C ARG A 138 10.01 -11.81 -0.15
N TYR A 139 10.76 -12.40 -1.09
CA TYR A 139 10.48 -12.28 -2.52
C TYR A 139 9.04 -12.70 -2.85
N ARG A 140 8.61 -13.89 -2.37
CA ARG A 140 7.23 -14.36 -2.59
C ARG A 140 6.24 -13.37 -2.03
N CYS A 141 6.42 -12.89 -0.81
CA CYS A 141 5.52 -11.93 -0.19
C CYS A 141 5.32 -10.67 -1.05
N ILE A 142 6.41 -10.06 -1.54
CA ILE A 142 6.36 -8.91 -2.45
C ILE A 142 5.70 -9.28 -3.79
N TYR A 143 6.13 -10.38 -4.41
CA TYR A 143 5.59 -10.83 -5.70
C TYR A 143 4.07 -10.97 -5.65
N PHE A 144 3.55 -11.63 -4.61
CA PHE A 144 2.11 -11.84 -4.47
C PHE A 144 1.36 -10.55 -4.10
N ALA A 145 1.98 -9.64 -3.34
CA ALA A 145 1.42 -8.32 -3.09
C ALA A 145 1.23 -7.53 -4.41
N LEU A 146 2.23 -7.57 -5.28
CA LEU A 146 2.17 -6.98 -6.62
C LEU A 146 1.15 -7.71 -7.51
N GLU A 147 1.15 -9.05 -7.51
CA GLU A 147 0.24 -9.86 -8.32
C GLU A 147 -1.24 -9.57 -8.03
N THR A 148 -1.57 -9.35 -6.75
CA THR A 148 -2.95 -9.13 -6.35
C THR A 148 -3.40 -7.68 -6.49
N GLY A 149 -2.50 -6.71 -6.59
CA GLY A 149 -2.82 -5.27 -6.63
C GLY A 149 -3.57 -4.74 -5.40
N ASN A 150 -3.64 -5.50 -4.31
CA ASN A 150 -4.46 -5.19 -3.15
C ASN A 150 -3.65 -4.76 -1.92
N ALA A 151 -2.32 -4.86 -1.97
CA ALA A 151 -1.48 -4.38 -0.89
C ALA A 151 -1.50 -2.85 -0.86
N HIS A 152 -1.67 -2.28 0.34
CA HIS A 152 -1.57 -0.84 0.49
C HIS A 152 -0.14 -0.40 0.16
N HIS A 153 0.01 0.61 -0.70
CA HIS A 153 1.30 1.05 -1.21
C HIS A 153 2.29 1.42 -0.09
N PHE A 154 1.81 2.00 1.02
CA PHE A 154 2.65 2.31 2.18
C PHE A 154 3.24 1.05 2.86
N ASP A 155 2.45 -0.01 2.97
CA ASP A 155 2.90 -1.24 3.62
C ASP A 155 3.87 -2.00 2.71
N LEU A 156 3.59 -2.02 1.40
CA LEU A 156 4.50 -2.59 0.43
C LEU A 156 5.84 -1.83 0.39
N TYR A 157 5.80 -0.50 0.37
CA TYR A 157 6.99 0.33 0.50
C TYR A 157 7.74 0.07 1.81
N SER A 158 7.02 -0.05 2.93
CA SER A 158 7.63 -0.39 4.23
C SER A 158 8.33 -1.75 4.18
N CYS A 159 7.78 -2.75 3.47
CA CYS A 159 8.44 -4.04 3.28
C CYS A 159 9.69 -3.90 2.40
N LEU A 160 9.63 -3.13 1.31
CA LEU A 160 10.80 -2.88 0.45
C LEU A 160 11.95 -2.22 1.22
N ARG A 161 11.65 -1.30 2.16
CA ARG A 161 12.66 -0.68 3.03
C ARG A 161 13.32 -1.62 4.02
N LEU A 162 12.71 -2.76 4.33
CA LEU A 162 13.28 -3.78 5.21
C LEU A 162 14.25 -4.72 4.48
N LEU A 163 14.31 -4.63 3.15
CA LEU A 163 15.26 -5.41 2.36
C LEU A 163 16.64 -4.76 2.37
N HIS A 164 17.68 -5.56 2.57
CA HIS A 164 19.04 -5.11 2.26
C HIS A 164 19.21 -4.90 0.75
N ILE A 165 20.13 -4.03 0.34
CA ILE A 165 20.36 -3.72 -1.09
C ILE A 165 20.62 -4.98 -1.94
N GLY A 166 21.33 -5.98 -1.37
CA GLY A 166 21.55 -7.27 -2.04
C GLY A 166 20.27 -8.07 -2.24
N GLU A 167 19.37 -8.07 -1.25
CA GLU A 167 18.06 -8.73 -1.36
C GLU A 167 17.16 -8.01 -2.37
N LEU A 168 17.19 -6.68 -2.37
CA LEU A 168 16.45 -5.84 -3.31
C LEU A 168 16.92 -6.12 -4.75
N ASN A 169 18.23 -6.11 -5.01
CA ASN A 169 18.79 -6.45 -6.31
C ASN A 169 18.43 -7.87 -6.76
N ALA A 170 18.53 -8.86 -5.85
CA ALA A 170 18.13 -10.23 -6.14
C ALA A 170 16.63 -10.33 -6.46
N MET A 171 15.78 -9.58 -5.76
CA MET A 171 14.35 -9.52 -6.02
C MET A 171 14.06 -8.92 -7.39
N PHE A 172 14.67 -7.78 -7.73
CA PHE A 172 14.51 -7.13 -9.04
C PHE A 172 14.94 -8.05 -10.19
N ASN A 173 16.05 -8.77 -10.05
CA ASN A 173 16.51 -9.72 -11.08
C ASN A 173 15.56 -10.90 -11.30
N ARG A 174 14.74 -11.24 -10.31
CA ARG A 174 13.81 -12.38 -10.36
C ARG A 174 12.39 -12.00 -10.72
N LEU A 175 12.01 -10.75 -10.47
CA LEU A 175 10.65 -10.28 -10.67
C LEU A 175 10.29 -10.33 -12.16
N PRO A 176 9.11 -10.85 -12.54
CA PRO A 176 8.68 -10.79 -13.93
C PRO A 176 8.61 -9.36 -14.43
N LYS A 177 9.07 -9.11 -15.67
CA LYS A 177 9.12 -7.76 -16.26
C LYS A 177 7.77 -7.03 -16.20
N ALA A 178 6.67 -7.76 -16.32
CA ALA A 178 5.32 -7.20 -16.21
C ALA A 178 5.07 -6.51 -14.85
N LYS A 179 5.62 -7.04 -13.75
CA LYS A 179 5.38 -6.57 -12.38
C LYS A 179 6.15 -5.31 -11.99
N PHE A 180 7.09 -4.87 -12.83
CA PHE A 180 7.81 -3.63 -12.59
C PHE A 180 6.89 -2.41 -12.68
N TYR A 181 5.86 -2.47 -13.52
CA TYR A 181 4.89 -1.39 -13.60
C TYR A 181 4.22 -1.16 -12.24
N GLU A 182 3.64 -2.21 -11.64
CA GLU A 182 3.00 -2.15 -10.33
C GLU A 182 3.99 -1.73 -9.23
N LEU A 183 5.24 -2.19 -9.32
CA LEU A 183 6.28 -1.82 -8.37
C LEU A 183 6.63 -0.32 -8.44
N PHE A 184 6.86 0.22 -9.64
CA PHE A 184 7.17 1.64 -9.83
C PHE A 184 5.97 2.54 -9.52
N GLN A 185 4.74 2.07 -9.75
CA GLN A 185 3.54 2.81 -9.37
C GLN A 185 3.45 3.12 -7.88
N ILE A 186 3.99 2.26 -7.00
CA ILE A 186 4.03 2.52 -5.55
C ILE A 186 4.76 3.82 -5.26
N PHE A 187 5.88 4.05 -5.94
CA PHE A 187 6.71 5.23 -5.76
C PHE A 187 6.09 6.49 -6.39
N LEU A 188 5.06 6.36 -7.23
CA LEU A 188 4.30 7.51 -7.77
C LEU A 188 3.13 7.95 -6.87
N GLN A 189 2.99 7.31 -5.71
CA GLN A 189 1.90 7.55 -4.76
C GLN A 189 2.41 8.39 -3.59
N TRP A 190 1.57 9.30 -3.10
CA TRP A 190 1.90 10.13 -1.95
C TRP A 190 2.31 9.27 -0.74
N PRO A 191 3.43 9.59 -0.05
CA PRO A 191 4.42 10.67 -0.27
C PRO A 191 5.68 10.23 -1.04
N PHE A 192 5.68 9.05 -1.64
CA PHE A 192 6.88 8.37 -2.14
C PHE A 192 7.43 8.94 -3.45
N GLN A 193 6.73 9.89 -4.07
CA GLN A 193 7.16 10.55 -5.31
C GLN A 193 8.52 11.21 -5.16
N ILE A 194 8.88 11.63 -3.94
CA ILE A 194 10.16 12.28 -3.66
C ILE A 194 11.38 11.40 -3.96
N ILE A 195 11.24 10.08 -3.86
CA ILE A 195 12.31 9.12 -4.15
C ILE A 195 12.10 8.37 -5.48
N PHE A 196 11.03 8.67 -6.22
CA PHE A 196 10.69 7.93 -7.44
C PHE A 196 11.81 7.95 -8.46
N LEU A 197 12.40 9.12 -8.72
CA LEU A 197 13.45 9.27 -9.72
C LEU A 197 14.73 8.54 -9.33
N ASP A 198 15.07 8.51 -8.05
CA ASP A 198 16.23 7.75 -7.54
C ASP A 198 16.05 6.26 -7.80
N VAL A 199 14.86 5.72 -7.48
CA VAL A 199 14.53 4.30 -7.73
C VAL A 199 14.52 4.01 -9.24
N VAL A 200 13.98 4.89 -10.08
CA VAL A 200 14.04 4.73 -11.53
C VAL A 200 15.49 4.72 -12.01
N ASN A 201 16.33 5.62 -11.51
CA ASN A 201 17.74 5.70 -11.88
C ASN A 201 18.50 4.42 -11.51
N ASP A 202 18.29 3.90 -10.30
CA ASP A 202 18.96 2.68 -9.82
C ASP A 202 18.51 1.42 -10.58
N PHE A 203 17.26 1.40 -11.07
CA PHE A 203 16.65 0.21 -11.67
C PHE A 203 16.22 0.38 -13.13
N HIS A 204 16.73 1.40 -13.84
CA HIS A 204 16.31 1.71 -15.21
C HIS A 204 16.54 0.55 -16.20
N GLN A 205 17.52 -0.32 -15.92
CA GLN A 205 17.83 -1.47 -16.76
C GLN A 205 16.67 -2.47 -16.84
N HIS A 206 15.79 -2.49 -15.83
CA HIS A 206 14.62 -3.36 -15.76
C HIS A 206 13.39 -2.75 -16.43
N ILE A 207 13.42 -1.46 -16.74
CA ILE A 207 12.34 -0.78 -17.47
C ILE A 207 12.43 -1.19 -18.94
N ASN A 208 11.33 -1.70 -19.48
CA ASN A 208 11.13 -1.96 -20.90
C ASN A 208 10.07 -1.00 -21.47
N GLU A 209 9.79 -1.08 -22.77
CA GLU A 209 8.82 -0.20 -23.45
C GLU A 209 7.42 -0.26 -22.80
N VAL A 210 6.96 -1.45 -22.40
CA VAL A 210 5.65 -1.64 -21.77
C VAL A 210 5.58 -0.92 -20.43
N VAL A 211 6.58 -1.12 -19.57
CA VAL A 211 6.66 -0.48 -18.25
C VAL A 211 6.80 1.03 -18.40
N PHE A 212 7.69 1.50 -19.28
CA PHE A 212 7.89 2.92 -19.54
C PHE A 212 6.58 3.60 -20.00
N ARG A 213 5.92 3.04 -21.02
CA ARG A 213 4.66 3.56 -21.53
C ARG A 213 3.57 3.55 -20.45
N GLY A 214 3.48 2.48 -19.66
CA GLY A 214 2.57 2.40 -18.53
C GLY A 214 2.78 3.53 -17.52
N LEU A 215 4.04 3.81 -17.14
CA LEU A 215 4.36 4.89 -16.20
C LEU A 215 4.07 6.27 -16.79
N VAL A 216 4.36 6.50 -18.07
CA VAL A 216 3.98 7.73 -18.77
C VAL A 216 2.47 7.93 -18.73
N ILE A 217 1.69 6.91 -19.10
CA ILE A 217 0.22 6.94 -19.04
C ILE A 217 -0.25 7.26 -17.63
N PHE A 218 0.30 6.58 -16.62
CA PHE A 218 -0.10 6.79 -15.23
C PHE A 218 0.17 8.22 -14.74
N ILE A 219 1.34 8.78 -15.03
CA ILE A 219 1.66 10.16 -14.60
C ILE A 219 0.77 11.16 -15.34
N LEU A 220 0.59 11.00 -16.66
CA LEU A 220 -0.17 11.93 -17.46
C LEU A 220 -1.67 11.87 -17.18
N TYR A 221 -2.25 10.67 -17.14
CA TYR A 221 -3.70 10.49 -17.00
C TYR A 221 -4.14 10.43 -15.53
N ASP A 222 -3.56 9.53 -14.73
CA ASP A 222 -4.02 9.33 -13.36
C ASP A 222 -3.59 10.44 -12.39
N LYS A 223 -2.53 11.20 -12.72
CA LYS A 223 -2.03 12.29 -11.87
C LYS A 223 -2.32 13.67 -12.44
N LEU A 224 -1.81 13.98 -13.63
CA LEU A 224 -1.97 15.32 -14.21
C LEU A 224 -3.40 15.57 -14.71
N GLU A 225 -3.98 14.68 -15.52
CA GLU A 225 -5.34 14.86 -16.05
C GLU A 225 -6.42 14.76 -14.96
N MET A 226 -6.17 14.03 -13.89
CA MET A 226 -7.07 14.02 -12.72
C MET A 226 -6.86 15.24 -11.78
N GLY A 227 -5.95 16.15 -12.12
CA GLY A 227 -5.75 17.40 -11.40
C GLY A 227 -5.12 17.25 -10.01
N TRP A 228 -4.29 16.23 -9.80
CA TRP A 228 -3.63 16.02 -8.51
C TRP A 228 -2.60 17.10 -8.22
N LYS A 229 -2.70 17.69 -7.02
CA LYS A 229 -1.83 18.78 -6.54
C LYS A 229 -1.00 18.41 -5.30
N ASP A 230 -0.96 17.12 -4.95
CA ASP A 230 -0.18 16.63 -3.81
C ASP A 230 1.33 16.58 -4.12
N TYR A 231 1.74 16.57 -5.39
CA TYR A 231 3.15 16.61 -5.77
C TYR A 231 3.35 17.40 -7.08
N PRO A 232 4.53 18.03 -7.34
CA PRO A 232 4.83 18.70 -8.60
C PRO A 232 5.04 17.70 -9.75
N TYR A 233 3.95 17.07 -10.20
CA TYR A 233 3.99 15.99 -11.19
C TYR A 233 4.50 16.41 -12.57
N VAL A 234 4.36 17.69 -12.95
CA VAL A 234 4.95 18.23 -14.20
C VAL A 234 6.47 18.11 -14.15
N ASN A 235 7.10 18.59 -13.07
CA ASN A 235 8.55 18.52 -12.89
C ASN A 235 9.02 17.07 -12.80
N LEU A 236 8.28 16.23 -12.05
CA LEU A 236 8.57 14.79 -11.95
C LEU A 236 8.55 14.13 -13.33
N PHE A 237 7.52 14.43 -14.14
CA PHE A 237 7.38 13.87 -15.48
C PHE A 237 8.52 14.33 -16.39
N GLN A 238 8.87 15.62 -16.40
CA GLN A 238 9.96 16.14 -17.20
C GLN A 238 11.30 15.47 -16.87
N CYS A 239 11.61 15.33 -15.57
CA CYS A 239 12.82 14.63 -15.14
C CYS A 239 12.81 13.15 -15.53
N PHE A 240 11.69 12.45 -15.30
CA PHE A 240 11.51 11.05 -15.68
C PHE A 240 11.66 10.84 -17.19
N TRP A 241 11.07 11.72 -17.99
CA TRP A 241 11.15 11.70 -19.43
C TRP A 241 12.59 11.89 -19.90
N ASN A 242 13.28 12.91 -19.40
CA ASN A 242 14.68 13.19 -19.78
C ASN A 242 15.62 12.04 -19.40
N LEU A 243 15.34 11.33 -18.30
CA LEU A 243 16.14 10.20 -17.86
C LEU A 243 16.06 8.99 -18.81
N LEU A 244 14.91 8.75 -19.47
CA LEU A 244 14.65 7.50 -20.20
C LEU A 244 14.28 7.69 -21.68
N SER A 245 14.02 8.91 -22.15
CA SER A 245 13.53 9.20 -23.50
C SER A 245 14.47 8.72 -24.59
N ALA A 246 15.78 8.88 -24.42
CA ALA A 246 16.78 8.41 -25.39
C ALA A 246 16.62 6.90 -25.72
N LYS A 247 16.12 6.11 -24.76
CA LYS A 247 15.89 4.67 -24.92
C LYS A 247 14.49 4.34 -25.47
N PHE A 248 13.47 5.14 -25.14
CA PHE A 248 12.07 4.75 -25.33
C PHE A 248 11.19 5.75 -26.06
N GLU A 249 11.69 6.90 -26.51
CA GLU A 249 10.88 7.95 -27.14
C GLU A 249 10.00 7.39 -28.27
N LYS A 250 10.57 6.53 -29.13
CA LYS A 250 9.87 5.89 -30.26
C LYS A 250 8.60 5.14 -29.85
N CYS A 251 8.53 4.56 -28.64
CA CYS A 251 7.35 3.80 -28.21
C CYS A 251 6.15 4.70 -27.85
N VAL A 252 6.36 6.01 -27.74
CA VAL A 252 5.33 7.01 -27.41
C VAL A 252 4.92 7.86 -28.62
N MET A 253 5.73 7.87 -29.70
CA MET A 253 5.52 8.71 -30.89
C MET A 253 4.27 8.35 -31.73
N ASN A 254 3.73 7.14 -31.58
CA ASN A 254 2.68 6.61 -32.47
C ASN A 254 1.25 6.74 -31.90
N ASP A 255 1.06 7.54 -30.85
CA ASP A 255 -0.20 7.57 -30.09
C ASP A 255 -0.60 9.02 -29.76
N LYS A 256 -1.87 9.23 -29.39
CA LYS A 256 -2.38 10.48 -28.80
C LYS A 256 -1.55 10.93 -27.60
N LEU A 257 -0.87 9.98 -26.96
CA LEU A 257 0.12 10.19 -25.91
C LEU A 257 1.21 11.20 -26.30
N HIS A 258 1.67 11.19 -27.55
CA HIS A 258 2.75 12.08 -28.02
C HIS A 258 2.42 13.57 -27.89
N VAL A 259 1.17 13.94 -28.20
CA VAL A 259 0.71 15.33 -28.12
C VAL A 259 0.76 15.81 -26.67
N LEU A 260 0.23 14.99 -25.75
CA LEU A 260 0.21 15.32 -24.32
C LEU A 260 1.62 15.39 -23.73
N VAL A 261 2.50 14.46 -24.09
CA VAL A 261 3.91 14.51 -23.70
C VAL A 261 4.55 15.82 -24.14
N LYS A 262 4.44 16.18 -25.43
CA LYS A 262 5.00 17.43 -25.95
C LYS A 262 4.46 18.66 -25.22
N TYR A 263 3.18 18.66 -24.90
CA TYR A 263 2.54 19.75 -24.17
C TYR A 263 3.10 19.88 -22.74
N VAL A 264 3.16 18.79 -21.98
CA VAL A 264 3.73 18.79 -20.61
C VAL A 264 5.22 19.14 -20.62
N LEU A 265 5.99 18.69 -21.61
CA LEU A 265 7.42 19.02 -21.74
C LEU A 265 7.67 20.51 -22.07
N LYS A 266 6.72 21.19 -22.72
CA LYS A 266 6.80 22.63 -23.00
C LYS A 266 6.27 23.50 -21.85
N SER A 267 5.47 22.92 -20.96
CA SER A 267 4.84 23.64 -19.85
C SER A 267 5.89 24.03 -18.81
N SER A 268 5.95 25.32 -18.46
CA SER A 268 7.05 25.86 -17.63
C SER A 268 6.84 25.74 -16.12
N LYS A 269 5.65 25.34 -15.64
CA LYS A 269 5.35 24.83 -14.27
C LYS A 269 3.85 24.65 -14.03
N ASP A 270 3.01 25.47 -14.67
CA ASP A 270 1.56 25.44 -14.49
C ASP A 270 0.91 24.70 -15.67
N PHE A 271 0.81 23.38 -15.54
CA PHE A 271 0.03 22.58 -16.47
C PHE A 271 -1.45 22.89 -16.25
N ASP A 272 -2.05 23.69 -17.15
CA ASP A 272 -3.50 23.82 -17.25
C ASP A 272 -4.04 22.71 -18.15
N ILE A 273 -4.77 21.80 -17.53
CA ILE A 273 -5.44 20.69 -18.21
C ILE A 273 -6.55 21.18 -19.15
N THR A 274 -7.15 22.33 -18.86
CA THR A 274 -8.29 22.88 -19.60
C THR A 274 -7.85 23.25 -21.02
N GLU A 275 -6.64 23.81 -21.16
CA GLU A 275 -6.01 24.12 -22.44
C GLU A 275 -5.71 22.84 -23.26
N TYR A 276 -5.26 21.75 -22.61
CA TYR A 276 -5.09 20.45 -23.27
C TYR A 276 -6.41 19.81 -23.71
N LEU A 277 -7.44 19.84 -22.87
CA LEU A 277 -8.75 19.27 -23.22
C LEU A 277 -9.41 20.00 -24.39
N ASN A 278 -9.15 21.31 -24.53
CA ASN A 278 -9.56 22.08 -25.70
C ASN A 278 -8.82 21.62 -26.96
N LEU A 279 -7.51 21.37 -26.89
CA LEU A 279 -6.71 20.82 -28.01
C LEU A 279 -7.14 19.40 -28.43
N LYS A 280 -7.85 18.65 -27.58
CA LYS A 280 -8.31 17.28 -27.87
C LYS A 280 -9.65 17.24 -28.62
N ASN A 281 -10.41 18.34 -28.59
CA ASN A 281 -11.74 18.46 -29.18
C ASN A 281 -11.74 19.16 -30.56
N GLU A 282 -10.57 19.57 -31.05
CA GLU A 282 -10.30 20.06 -32.42
C GLU A 282 -9.70 18.94 -33.29
#